data_AF-A0A416K1G9-F1
#
_entry.id   AF-A0A416K1G9-F1
#
_cell.length_a   1.000
_cell.length_b   1.000
_cell.length_c   1.000
_cell.angle_alpha   90.00
_cell.angle_beta   90.00
_cell.angle_gamma   90.00
#
_symmetry.space_group_name_H-M   'P 1'
#
loop_
_entity.id
_entity.type
_entity.pdbx_description
1 polymer ?
#
loop_
_entity_poly.entity_id
_entity_poly.type
_entity_poly.pdbx_seq_one_letter_code
_entity_poly.pdbx_strand_id
1 'polypeptide(L)' 'MAETKTNQEMSIEETLEALEMIIEKMEDRDSSLEETFANYELGMKMVKSCSDQIDRVEKKIQVLAEESRDGEF' A
#
# COMPACT_ATOMS: atom_id res chain seq x y z
N MET A 1 -8.27 -22.12 18.87
CA MET A 1 -8.69 -22.08 17.46
C MET A 1 -7.73 -21.14 16.77
N ALA A 2 -6.78 -21.69 16.01
CA ALA A 2 -5.78 -20.90 15.30
C ALA A 2 -6.31 -20.71 13.87
N GLU A 3 -6.93 -19.55 13.63
CA GLU A 3 -7.31 -19.16 12.28
C GLU A 3 -6.06 -18.68 11.56
N THR A 4 -5.62 -19.50 10.63
CA THR A 4 -4.57 -19.23 9.65
C THR A 4 -4.88 -17.91 8.94
N LYS A 5 -4.18 -16.83 9.31
CA LYS A 5 -4.19 -15.57 8.54
C LYS A 5 -3.55 -15.85 7.18
N THR A 6 -4.40 -16.15 6.22
CA THR A 6 -4.10 -16.07 4.78
C THR A 6 -3.42 -14.73 4.51
N ASN A 7 -2.32 -14.80 3.78
CA ASN A 7 -1.53 -13.71 3.23
C ASN A 7 -2.42 -12.71 2.46
N GLN A 8 -3.05 -11.78 3.18
CA GLN A 8 -3.83 -10.69 2.61
C GLN A 8 -2.82 -9.58 2.27
N GLU A 9 -2.72 -9.23 0.99
CA GLU A 9 -2.14 -7.93 0.62
C GLU A 9 -2.90 -6.86 1.40
N MET A 10 -2.19 -5.99 2.11
CA MET A 10 -2.79 -4.90 2.87
C MET A 10 -3.61 -4.01 1.93
N SER A 11 -4.78 -3.56 2.38
CA SER A 11 -5.56 -2.56 1.63
C SER A 11 -4.78 -1.25 1.49
N ILE A 12 -5.24 -0.36 0.62
CA ILE A 12 -4.66 0.98 0.46
C ILE A 12 -4.72 1.72 1.80
N GLU A 13 -5.86 1.69 2.48
CA GLU A 13 -6.08 2.33 3.77
C GLU A 13 -5.16 1.75 4.86
N GLU A 14 -5.06 0.42 4.96
CA GLU A 14 -4.16 -0.25 5.91
C GLU A 14 -2.69 0.09 5.61
N THR A 15 -2.33 0.22 4.33
CA THR A 15 -0.98 0.59 3.92
C THR A 15 -0.66 2.03 4.31
N LEU A 16 -1.61 2.95 4.17
CA LEU A 16 -1.45 4.35 4.59
C LEU A 16 -1.31 4.46 6.11
N GLU A 17 -2.16 3.78 6.89
CA GLU A 17 -2.07 3.75 8.35
C GLU A 17 -0.72 3.20 8.83
N ALA A 18 -0.22 2.14 8.17
CA ALA A 18 1.09 1.61 8.50
C ALA A 18 2.26 2.51 8.09
N LEU A 19 2.12 3.29 7.01
CA LEU A 19 3.10 4.32 6.65
C LEU A 19 3.15 5.43 7.69
N GLU A 20 2.01 5.88 8.21
CA GLU A 20 1.95 6.86 9.31
C GLU A 20 2.69 6.34 10.55
N MET A 21 2.43 5.08 10.95
CA MET A 21 3.15 4.46 12.07
C MET A 21 4.66 4.36 11.85
N ILE A 22 5.11 4.14 10.62
CA ILE A 22 6.54 4.10 10.27
C ILE A 22 7.15 5.49 10.40
N ILE A 23 6.45 6.53 9.92
CA ILE A 23 6.89 7.92 10.03
C ILE A 23 7.03 8.32 11.50
N GLU A 24 6.03 8.01 12.34
CA GLU A 24 6.09 8.28 13.78
C GLU A 24 7.33 7.65 14.44
N LYS A 25 7.65 6.39 14.09
CA LYS A 25 8.85 5.70 14.59
C LYS A 25 10.14 6.33 14.11
N MET A 26 10.17 6.85 12.89
CA MET A 26 11.34 7.55 12.34
C MET A 26 11.55 8.93 12.96
N GLU A 27 10.48 9.57 13.44
CA GLU A 27 10.53 10.86 14.14
C GLU A 27 10.85 10.74 15.63
N ASP A 28 10.77 9.53 16.19
CA ASP A 28 11.16 9.26 17.57
C ASP A 28 12.65 9.56 17.78
N ARG A 29 12.93 10.38 18.80
CA ARG A 29 14.29 10.82 19.15
C ARG A 29 15.13 9.70 19.73
N ASP A 30 14.51 8.64 20.22
CA ASP A 30 15.18 7.47 20.79
C ASP A 30 15.51 6.41 19.72
N SER A 31 15.05 6.56 18.47
CA SER A 31 15.35 5.64 17.38
C SER A 31 16.82 5.71 16.95
N SER A 32 17.44 4.53 16.82
CA SER A 32 18.80 4.43 16.27
C SER A 32 18.82 4.75 14.78
N LEU A 33 20.00 5.11 14.26
CA LEU A 33 20.18 5.37 12.83
C LEU A 33 19.83 4.13 11.99
N GLU A 34 20.25 2.96 12.45
CA GLU A 34 19.97 1.67 11.82
C GLU A 34 18.47 1.35 11.78
N GLU A 35 17.73 1.62 12.86
CA GLU A 35 16.27 1.45 12.91
C GLU A 35 15.56 2.43 11.98
N THR A 36 15.99 3.69 11.96
CA THR A 36 15.45 4.70 11.03
C THR A 36 15.69 4.31 9.57
N PHE A 37 16.86 3.76 9.24
CA PHE A 37 17.13 3.24 7.90
C PHE A 37 16.27 2.02 7.55
N ALA A 38 16.09 1.09 8.47
CA ALA A 38 15.24 -0.08 8.26
C ALA A 38 13.76 0.32 8.05
N ASN A 39 13.26 1.25 8.87
CA ASN A 39 11.92 1.83 8.74
C ASN A 39 11.75 2.58 7.42
N TYR A 40 12.75 3.34 6.99
CA TYR A 40 12.74 4.01 5.68
C TYR A 40 12.65 3.00 4.52
N GLU A 41 13.47 1.94 4.53
CA GLU A 41 13.44 0.92 3.47
C GLU A 41 12.08 0.22 3.43
N LEU A 42 11.52 -0.10 4.60
CA LEU A 42 10.18 -0.68 4.73
C LEU A 42 9.11 0.27 4.18
N GLY A 43 9.11 1.53 4.60
CA GLY A 43 8.18 2.55 4.12
C GLY A 43 8.25 2.70 2.61
N MET A 44 9.45 2.68 2.01
CA MET A 44 9.59 2.76 0.56
C MET A 44 8.98 1.57 -0.18
N LYS A 45 9.12 0.35 0.36
CA LYS A 45 8.46 -0.84 -0.21
C LYS A 45 6.94 -0.73 -0.14
N MET A 46 6.42 -0.21 0.97
CA MET A 46 4.99 -0.02 1.19
C MET A 46 4.41 1.05 0.25
N VAL A 47 5.09 2.19 0.09
CA VAL A 47 4.70 3.23 -0.89
C VAL A 47 4.64 2.64 -2.30
N LYS A 48 5.66 1.86 -2.70
CA LYS A 48 5.67 1.22 -4.01
C LYS A 48 4.49 0.26 -4.19
N SER A 49 4.23 -0.58 -3.19
CA SER A 49 3.09 -1.51 -3.23
C SER A 49 1.75 -0.77 -3.32
N CYS A 50 1.57 0.31 -2.56
CA CYS A 50 0.37 1.14 -2.61
C CYS A 50 0.16 1.75 -4.00
N SER A 51 1.22 2.30 -4.60
CA SER A 51 1.18 2.83 -5.97
C SER A 51 0.77 1.76 -6.98
N ASP A 52 1.37 0.55 -6.90
CA ASP A 52 1.04 -0.56 -7.79
C ASP A 52 -0.44 -0.99 -7.64
N GLN A 53 -1.00 -0.92 -6.42
CA GLN A 53 -2.41 -1.20 -6.17
C GLN A 53 -3.33 -0.15 -6.80
N ILE A 54 -3.00 1.14 -6.65
CA ILE A 54 -3.75 2.24 -7.25
C ILE A 54 -3.75 2.10 -8.78
N ASP A 55 -2.59 1.89 -9.39
CA ASP A 55 -2.46 1.69 -10.84
C ASP A 55 -3.33 0.54 -11.36
N ARG A 56 -3.44 -0.55 -10.59
CA ARG A 56 -4.31 -1.69 -10.95
C ARG A 56 -5.78 -1.30 -10.91
N VAL A 57 -6.20 -0.52 -9.93
CA VAL A 57 -7.59 -0.04 -9.81
C VAL A 57 -7.91 0.92 -10.95
N GLU A 58 -7.02 1.87 -11.25
CA GLU A 58 -7.19 2.80 -12.37
C GLU A 58 -7.33 2.06 -13.71
N LYS A 59 -6.47 1.08 -13.98
CA LYS A 59 -6.57 0.25 -15.20
C LYS A 59 -7.89 -0.50 -15.29
N LYS A 60 -8.39 -1.06 -14.18
CA LYS A 60 -9.69 -1.74 -14.16
C LYS A 60 -10.83 -0.77 -14.47
N ILE A 61 -10.79 0.44 -13.91
CA ILE A 61 -11.77 1.49 -14.21
C ILE A 61 -11.74 1.85 -15.69
N GLN A 62 -10.54 2.00 -16.28
CA GLN A 62 -10.39 2.32 -17.70
C GLN A 62 -10.99 1.22 -18.59
N VAL A 63 -10.69 -0.05 -18.34
CA VAL A 63 -11.24 -1.17 -19.11
C VAL A 63 -12.77 -1.19 -19.03
N LEU A 64 -13.34 -1.03 -17.83
CA LEU A 64 -14.80 -0.99 -17.65
C LEU A 64 -15.45 0.19 -18.39
N ALA A 65 -14.77 1.35 -18.43
CA ALA A 65 -15.24 2.52 -19.15
C ALA A 65 -15.17 2.34 -20.68
N GLU A 66 -14.16 1.63 -21.19
CA GLU A 66 -14.03 1.25 -22.60
C GLU A 66 -15.12 0.23 -23.00
N GLU A 67 -15.31 -0.83 -22.21
CA GLU A 67 -16.36 -1.84 -22.43
C GLU A 67 -17.78 -1.23 -22.41
N SER A 68 -18.01 -0.22 -21.56
CA SER A 68 -19.29 0.49 -21.50
C SER A 68 -19.56 1.36 -22.72
N ARG A 69 -18.51 1.82 -23.43
CA ARG A 69 -18.64 2.61 -24.66
C ARG A 69 -18.82 1.75 -25.91
N ASP A 70 -18.24 0.56 -25.93
CA ASP A 70 -18.35 -0.37 -27.06
C ASP A 70 -19.70 -1.12 -27.09
N GLY A 71 -20.52 -1.01 -26.04
CA GLY A 71 -21.86 -1.58 -25.92
C GLY A 71 -23.02 -0.71 -26.43
N GLU A 72 -22.76 0.52 -26.91
CA GLU A 72 -23.77 1.39 -27.53
C GLU A 72 -23.69 1.33 -29.07
N PHE A 73 -24.12 0.20 -29.66
CA PHE A 73 -24.50 0.10 -31.08
C PHE A 73 -25.69 -0.86 -31.27
#